data_AF-A0A7W7CD46-F1
#
_entry.id   AF-A0A7W7CD46-F1
#
_cell.length_a   1.000
_cell.length_b   1.000
_cell.length_c   1.000
_cell.angle_alpha   90.00
_cell.angle_beta   90.00
_cell.angle_gamma   90.00
#
_symmetry.space_group_name_H-M   'P 1'
#
loop_
_entity.id
_entity.type
_entity.pdbx_description
1 polymer ?
#
loop_
_entity_poly.entity_id
_entity_poly.type
_entity_poly.pdbx_seq_one_letter_code
_entity_poly.pdbx_strand_id
1 'polypeptide(L)'
;MTELYRPAAVRAHQAAPRGGEPEDPKARPIRPRWWPAVAAISMLAAAVATCLLVRVPVTARATPTGVDGETVTAVVVNGKQPGLGALAQVTTGGGTLSGEVVAGAPELRIRVPGLAADRVTAIAINLGSRPLLLDLLD
;
A
#
# COMPACT_ATOMS: atom_id res chain seq x y z
N MET A 1 89.42 -16.01 4.44
CA MET A 1 88.26 -16.66 5.09
C MET A 1 87.36 -15.54 5.54
N THR A 2 86.31 -15.23 4.77
CA THR A 2 85.46 -14.05 4.98
C THR A 2 84.07 -14.56 5.30
N GLU A 3 83.68 -14.55 6.57
CA GLU A 3 82.32 -14.93 6.96
C GLU A 3 81.34 -13.85 6.49
N LEU A 4 80.50 -14.21 5.53
CA LEU A 4 79.45 -13.36 4.99
C LEU A 4 78.40 -13.14 6.09
N TYR A 5 78.25 -11.90 6.57
CA TYR A 5 77.20 -11.52 7.53
C TYR A 5 75.82 -11.84 6.93
N ARG A 6 75.14 -12.87 7.46
CA ARG A 6 73.75 -13.17 7.12
C ARG A 6 72.83 -12.47 8.14
N PRO A 7 71.99 -11.50 7.72
CA PRO A 7 71.07 -10.84 8.62
C PRO A 7 70.05 -11.83 9.20
N ALA A 8 69.62 -11.60 10.44
CA ALA A 8 68.74 -12.49 11.21
C ALA A 8 67.45 -12.91 10.48
N ALA A 9 66.96 -12.08 9.56
CA ALA A 9 65.82 -12.36 8.69
C ALA A 9 66.00 -13.63 7.85
N VAL A 10 67.22 -13.95 7.41
CA VAL A 10 67.51 -15.14 6.58
C VAL A 10 67.51 -16.42 7.41
N ARG A 11 67.90 -16.36 8.69
CA ARG A 11 67.80 -17.51 9.62
C ARG A 11 66.36 -17.81 9.99
N ALA A 12 65.55 -16.77 10.22
CA ALA A 12 64.13 -16.94 10.53
C ALA A 12 63.36 -17.64 9.40
N HIS A 13 63.72 -17.35 8.14
CA HIS A 13 63.04 -17.96 6.99
C HIS A 13 63.43 -19.43 6.73
N GLN A 14 64.63 -19.85 7.17
CA GLN A 14 65.10 -21.23 7.02
C GLN A 14 64.67 -22.16 8.17
N ALA A 15 64.23 -21.59 9.31
CA ALA A 15 63.77 -22.35 10.47
C ALA A 15 62.29 -22.77 10.38
N ALA A 16 61.54 -22.35 9.36
CA ALA A 16 60.16 -22.76 9.16
C ALA A 16 60.11 -24.13 8.44
N PRO A 17 59.57 -25.20 9.06
CA PRO A 17 59.37 -26.46 8.39
C PRO A 17 58.41 -26.26 7.19
N ARG A 18 58.86 -26.64 6.00
CA ARG A 18 58.02 -26.73 4.80
C ARG A 18 56.93 -27.77 5.07
N GLY A 19 55.72 -27.33 5.42
CA GLY A 19 54.59 -28.24 5.60
C GLY A 19 53.50 -27.82 6.59
N GLY A 20 53.52 -26.62 7.16
CA GLY A 20 52.33 -26.05 7.77
C GLY A 20 51.54 -25.32 6.70
N GLU A 21 50.31 -25.76 6.40
CA GLU A 21 49.35 -24.93 5.68
C GLU A 21 49.38 -23.52 6.30
N PRO A 22 49.43 -22.45 5.49
CA PRO A 22 49.08 -21.16 6.03
C PRO A 22 47.65 -21.31 6.53
N GLU A 23 47.44 -21.29 7.85
CA GLU A 23 46.14 -20.97 8.42
C GLU A 23 45.77 -19.62 7.81
N ASP A 24 44.96 -19.64 6.75
CA ASP A 24 44.57 -18.44 6.03
C ASP A 24 43.77 -17.58 7.01
N PRO A 25 44.33 -16.46 7.52
CA PRO A 25 43.64 -15.64 8.51
C PRO A 25 42.44 -14.91 7.89
N LYS A 26 42.20 -15.09 6.59
CA LYS A 26 41.19 -14.38 5.80
C LYS A 26 40.10 -15.26 5.19
N ALA A 27 39.95 -16.51 5.62
CA ALA A 27 38.71 -17.25 5.37
C ALA A 27 37.54 -16.79 6.28
N ARG A 28 37.54 -15.54 6.78
CA ARG A 28 36.29 -14.93 7.24
C ARG A 28 35.46 -14.65 6.00
N PRO A 29 34.27 -15.25 5.83
CA PRO A 29 33.39 -14.84 4.76
C PRO A 29 33.15 -13.34 4.92
N ILE A 30 33.68 -12.55 3.99
CA ILE A 30 33.41 -11.13 3.90
C ILE A 30 31.94 -11.04 3.53
N ARG A 31 31.05 -11.09 4.53
CA ARG A 31 29.64 -10.75 4.32
C ARG A 31 29.66 -9.30 3.89
N PRO A 32 29.30 -9.00 2.64
CA PRO A 32 29.42 -7.63 2.16
C PRO A 32 28.55 -6.74 3.05
N ARG A 33 29.09 -5.65 3.59
CA ARG A 33 28.38 -4.77 4.53
C ARG A 33 27.06 -4.20 3.97
N TRP A 34 26.84 -4.31 2.66
CA TRP A 34 25.62 -3.91 1.97
C TRP A 34 24.50 -4.97 1.95
N TRP A 35 24.76 -6.23 2.29
CA TRP A 35 23.72 -7.27 2.40
C TRP A 35 22.56 -6.89 3.33
N PRO A 36 22.79 -6.38 4.56
CA PRO A 36 21.68 -5.92 5.39
C PRO A 36 20.93 -4.73 4.76
N ALA A 37 21.61 -3.87 3.99
CA ALA A 37 20.96 -2.77 3.28
C ALA A 37 20.05 -3.27 2.15
N VAL A 38 20.48 -4.27 1.38
CA VAL A 38 19.66 -4.90 0.34
C VAL A 38 18.47 -5.64 0.94
N ALA A 39 18.66 -6.33 2.07
CA ALA A 39 17.56 -6.95 2.82
C ALA A 39 16.55 -5.91 3.32
N ALA A 40 17.02 -4.79 3.87
CA ALA A 40 16.14 -3.71 4.33
C ALA A 40 15.37 -3.05 3.16
N ILE A 41 16.02 -2.79 2.03
CA ILE A 41 15.38 -2.20 0.84
C ILE A 41 14.35 -3.15 0.25
N SER A 42 14.66 -4.46 0.16
CA SER A 42 13.71 -5.45 -0.35
C SER A 42 12.50 -5.64 0.56
N MET A 43 12.68 -5.63 1.89
CA MET A 43 11.55 -5.61 2.84
C MET A 43 10.69 -4.35 2.69
N LEU A 44 11.31 -3.18 2.55
CA LEU A 44 10.59 -1.93 2.33
C LEU A 44 9.81 -1.96 1.00
N ALA A 45 10.44 -2.43 -0.08
CA ALA A 45 9.79 -2.58 -1.38
C ALA A 45 8.60 -3.55 -1.32
N ALA A 46 8.74 -4.67 -0.61
CA ALA A 46 7.66 -5.62 -0.40
C ALA A 46 6.51 -5.02 0.43
N ALA A 47 6.82 -4.25 1.48
CA ALA A 47 5.82 -3.56 2.29
C ALA A 47 5.06 -2.50 1.47
N VAL A 48 5.76 -1.69 0.69
CA VAL A 48 5.15 -0.69 -0.21
C VAL A 48 4.27 -1.36 -1.26
N ALA A 49 4.76 -2.43 -1.91
CA ALA A 49 3.98 -3.19 -2.88
C ALA A 49 2.72 -3.79 -2.24
N THR A 50 2.82 -4.34 -1.03
CA THR A 50 1.68 -4.89 -0.30
C THR A 50 0.66 -3.80 0.04
N CYS A 51 1.09 -2.64 0.54
CA CYS A 51 0.21 -1.51 0.82
C CYS A 51 -0.44 -0.90 -0.44
N LEU A 52 0.20 -1.00 -1.61
CA LEU A 52 -0.39 -0.63 -2.89
C LEU A 52 -1.44 -1.64 -3.37
N LEU A 53 -1.27 -2.93 -3.03
CA LEU A 53 -2.21 -3.99 -3.37
C LEU A 53 -3.45 -3.98 -2.47
N VAL A 54 -3.29 -3.61 -1.19
CA VAL A 54 -4.43 -3.44 -0.28
C VAL A 54 -5.24 -2.22 -0.73
N ARG A 55 -6.45 -2.48 -1.23
CA ARG A 55 -7.38 -1.42 -1.65
C ARG A 55 -8.46 -1.19 -0.60
N VAL A 56 -8.64 0.06 -0.21
CA VAL A 56 -9.66 0.53 0.74
C VAL A 56 -10.87 1.05 -0.05
N PRO A 57 -12.11 0.66 0.30
CA PRO A 57 -13.30 1.18 -0.35
C PRO A 57 -13.46 2.67 -0.07
N VAL A 58 -13.75 3.44 -1.12
CA VAL A 58 -14.03 4.88 -1.01
C VAL A 58 -15.53 5.09 -1.13
N THR A 59 -16.14 5.66 -0.10
CA THR A 59 -17.57 5.96 -0.08
C THR A 59 -17.82 7.45 0.10
N ALA A 60 -18.62 8.05 -0.78
CA ALA A 60 -19.18 9.38 -0.55
C ALA A 60 -20.48 9.29 0.25
N ARG A 61 -20.72 10.29 1.11
CA ARG A 61 -22.00 10.45 1.81
C ARG A 61 -22.79 11.57 1.16
N ALA A 62 -24.06 11.31 0.89
CA ALA A 62 -24.98 12.31 0.36
C ALA A 62 -26.19 12.45 1.30
N THR A 63 -26.68 13.68 1.40
CA THR A 63 -27.92 13.98 2.11
C THR A 63 -29.06 13.99 1.10
N PRO A 64 -30.12 13.21 1.31
CA PRO A 64 -31.31 13.28 0.47
C PRO A 64 -31.97 14.65 0.59
N THR A 65 -32.33 15.25 -0.54
CA THR A 65 -33.08 16.52 -0.62
C THR A 65 -34.52 16.31 -1.04
N GLY A 66 -34.83 15.20 -1.71
CA GLY A 66 -36.18 14.85 -2.13
C GLY A 66 -36.27 13.41 -2.65
N VAL A 67 -37.50 12.93 -2.77
CA VAL A 67 -37.84 11.63 -3.34
C VAL A 67 -38.99 11.86 -4.31
N ASP A 68 -38.84 11.37 -5.54
CA ASP A 68 -39.86 11.40 -6.58
C ASP A 68 -39.95 10.01 -7.23
N GLY A 69 -40.96 9.25 -6.83
CA GLY A 69 -41.13 7.85 -7.20
C GLY A 69 -39.89 7.01 -6.86
N GLU A 70 -39.29 6.38 -7.88
CA GLU A 70 -38.05 5.59 -7.74
C GLU A 70 -36.78 6.44 -7.77
N THR A 71 -36.88 7.78 -7.81
CA THR A 71 -35.71 8.66 -7.90
C THR A 71 -35.50 9.43 -6.61
N VAL A 72 -34.27 9.43 -6.12
CA VAL A 72 -33.84 10.21 -4.96
C VAL A 72 -32.93 11.33 -5.43
N THR A 73 -33.28 12.56 -5.08
CA THR A 73 -32.39 13.71 -5.24
C THR A 73 -31.55 13.89 -3.99
N ALA A 74 -30.26 14.16 -4.15
CA ALA A 74 -29.34 14.28 -3.04
C ALA A 74 -28.18 15.22 -3.32
N VAL A 75 -27.58 15.75 -2.26
CA VAL A 75 -26.37 16.58 -2.34
C VAL A 75 -25.24 15.87 -1.61
N VAL A 76 -24.06 15.80 -2.25
CA VAL A 76 -22.85 15.24 -1.62
C VAL A 76 -22.40 16.18 -0.51
N VAL A 77 -22.34 15.68 0.72
CA VAL A 77 -21.92 16.47 1.88
C VAL A 77 -20.42 16.36 2.11
N ASN A 78 -19.83 15.23 1.75
CA ASN A 78 -18.40 15.01 1.89
C ASN A 78 -17.88 14.00 0.86
N GLY A 79 -16.67 14.26 0.35
CA GLY A 79 -15.97 13.41 -0.59
C GLY A 79 -16.04 13.85 -2.05
N LYS A 80 -15.44 13.04 -2.92
CA LYS A 80 -15.43 13.25 -4.37
C LYS A 80 -16.84 13.08 -4.93
N GLN A 81 -17.22 13.89 -5.93
CA GLN A 81 -18.48 13.68 -6.63
C GLN A 81 -18.48 12.30 -7.33
N PRO A 82 -19.55 11.51 -7.17
CA PRO A 82 -19.68 10.24 -7.87
C PRO A 82 -19.88 10.46 -9.36
N GLY A 83 -19.34 9.56 -10.16
CA GLY A 83 -19.62 9.49 -11.59
C GLY A 83 -21.02 8.92 -11.84
N LEU A 84 -21.49 9.11 -13.07
CA LEU A 84 -22.68 8.40 -13.57
C LEU A 84 -22.44 6.89 -13.54
N GLY A 85 -23.47 6.13 -13.19
CA GLY A 85 -23.40 4.68 -13.01
C GLY A 85 -22.79 4.23 -11.69
N ALA A 86 -22.41 5.15 -10.80
CA ALA A 86 -21.94 4.77 -9.46
C ALA A 86 -23.06 4.09 -8.67
N LEU A 87 -22.73 2.98 -8.03
CA LEU A 87 -23.67 2.25 -7.17
C LEU A 87 -23.87 3.01 -5.85
N ALA A 88 -25.13 3.18 -5.48
CA ALA A 88 -25.53 3.83 -4.25
C ALA A 88 -26.31 2.85 -3.36
N GLN A 89 -26.05 2.92 -2.06
CA GLN A 89 -26.89 2.32 -1.04
C GLN A 89 -27.73 3.41 -0.40
N VAL A 90 -29.05 3.25 -0.48
CA VAL A 90 -30.04 4.20 -0.01
C VAL A 90 -30.73 3.60 1.20
N THR A 91 -30.58 4.25 2.35
CA THR A 91 -31.18 3.80 3.60
C THR A 91 -32.51 4.50 3.83
N THR A 92 -33.56 3.71 3.98
CA THR A 92 -34.93 4.15 4.26
C THR A 92 -35.36 3.65 5.64
N GLY A 93 -36.52 4.09 6.13
CA GLY A 93 -37.08 3.57 7.37
C GLY A 93 -37.38 2.06 7.35
N GLY A 94 -37.48 1.44 6.16
CA GLY A 94 -37.76 0.01 5.99
C GLY A 94 -36.52 -0.85 5.72
N GLY A 95 -35.33 -0.24 5.59
CA GLY A 95 -34.09 -0.95 5.29
C GLY A 95 -33.25 -0.27 4.21
N THR A 96 -32.21 -0.98 3.75
CA THR A 96 -31.28 -0.48 2.72
C THR A 96 -31.65 -1.03 1.35
N LEU A 97 -31.74 -0.12 0.37
CA LEU A 97 -31.99 -0.43 -1.03
C LEU A 97 -30.76 -0.08 -1.87
N SER A 98 -30.57 -0.79 -2.96
CA SER A 98 -29.51 -0.47 -3.94
C SER A 98 -30.08 0.45 -5.02
N GLY A 99 -29.29 1.42 -5.43
CA GLY A 99 -29.60 2.33 -6.52
C GLY A 99 -28.36 2.67 -7.33
N GLU A 100 -28.56 3.51 -8.33
CA GLU A 100 -27.54 3.92 -9.28
C GLU A 100 -27.63 5.42 -9.55
N VAL A 101 -26.48 6.09 -9.61
CA VAL A 101 -26.41 7.51 -9.96
C VAL A 101 -26.69 7.68 -11.45
N VAL A 102 -27.81 8.30 -11.79
CA VAL A 102 -28.27 8.53 -13.17
C VAL A 102 -28.05 9.95 -13.66
N ALA A 103 -27.86 10.90 -12.74
CA ALA A 103 -27.43 12.27 -13.07
C ALA A 103 -26.49 12.81 -11.97
N GLY A 104 -25.55 13.66 -12.37
CA GLY A 104 -24.55 14.24 -11.48
C GLY A 104 -24.49 15.77 -11.57
N ALA A 105 -24.09 16.38 -10.46
CA ALA A 105 -23.72 17.79 -10.20
C ALA A 105 -24.65 18.91 -10.74
N PRO A 106 -25.09 19.87 -9.90
CA PRO A 106 -24.78 20.02 -8.46
C PRO A 106 -25.60 19.08 -7.57
N GLU A 107 -26.76 18.62 -8.05
CA GLU A 107 -27.60 17.62 -7.38
C GLU A 107 -27.40 16.26 -8.02
N LEU A 108 -27.26 15.23 -7.20
CA LEU A 108 -27.27 13.85 -7.62
C LEU A 108 -28.70 13.37 -7.79
N ARG A 109 -28.95 12.62 -8.87
CA ARG A 109 -30.17 11.82 -9.01
C ARG A 109 -29.80 10.37 -8.96
N ILE A 110 -30.42 9.65 -8.04
CA ILE A 110 -30.17 8.23 -7.79
C ILE A 110 -31.46 7.48 -8.08
N ARG A 111 -31.41 6.58 -9.06
CA ARG A 111 -32.53 5.68 -9.34
C ARG A 111 -32.44 4.48 -8.41
N VAL A 112 -33.50 4.22 -7.66
CA VAL A 112 -33.62 3.15 -6.66
C VAL A 112 -34.85 2.31 -7.02
N PRO A 113 -34.67 1.21 -7.77
CA PRO A 113 -35.77 0.34 -8.14
C PRO A 113 -36.49 -0.21 -6.91
N GLY A 114 -37.83 -0.15 -6.91
CA GLY A 114 -38.64 -0.64 -5.78
C GLY A 114 -38.66 0.27 -4.55
N LEU A 115 -38.18 1.51 -4.67
CA LEU A 115 -38.37 2.52 -3.63
C LEU A 115 -39.86 2.88 -3.53
N ALA A 116 -40.49 2.46 -2.43
CA ALA A 116 -41.93 2.60 -2.22
C ALA A 116 -42.31 3.60 -1.12
N ALA A 117 -41.35 4.28 -0.46
CA ALA A 117 -41.67 5.13 0.69
C ALA A 117 -40.78 6.37 0.85
N ASP A 118 -41.46 7.47 1.20
CA ASP A 118 -41.13 8.91 1.16
C ASP A 118 -39.93 9.39 2.00
N ARG A 119 -39.22 8.51 2.71
CA ARG A 119 -38.19 8.94 3.65
C ARG A 119 -36.91 8.16 3.50
N VAL A 120 -36.03 8.74 2.68
CA VAL A 120 -34.60 8.41 2.67
C VAL A 120 -33.94 9.13 3.84
N THR A 121 -33.12 8.40 4.59
CA THR A 121 -32.43 8.90 5.79
C THR A 121 -30.94 9.07 5.57
N ALA A 122 -30.33 8.22 4.74
CA ALA A 122 -28.91 8.28 4.42
C ALA A 122 -28.64 7.69 3.04
N ILE A 123 -27.60 8.21 2.39
CA ILE A 123 -27.13 7.71 1.10
C ILE A 123 -25.61 7.54 1.18
N ALA A 124 -25.14 6.34 0.84
CA ALA A 124 -23.73 6.02 0.68
C ALA A 124 -23.47 5.63 -0.78
N ILE A 125 -22.48 6.24 -1.41
CA ILE A 125 -22.18 6.02 -2.84
C ILE A 125 -20.79 5.42 -2.97
N ASN A 126 -20.71 4.28 -3.65
CA ASN A 126 -19.46 3.59 -3.89
C ASN A 126 -18.67 4.31 -5.00
N LEU A 127 -17.51 4.84 -4.65
CA LEU A 127 -16.59 5.53 -5.57
C LEU A 127 -15.46 4.61 -6.07
N GLY A 128 -15.55 3.31 -5.77
CA GLY A 128 -14.53 2.32 -6.03
C GLY A 128 -13.60 2.13 -4.84
N SER A 129 -12.31 1.94 -5.12
CA SER A 129 -11.31 1.68 -4.09
C SER A 129 -9.98 2.35 -4.40
N ARG A 130 -9.29 2.81 -3.36
CA ARG A 130 -7.96 3.45 -3.44
C ARG A 130 -6.92 2.64 -2.68
N PRO A 131 -5.64 2.62 -3.09
CA PRO A 131 -4.61 1.89 -2.36
C PRO A 131 -4.41 2.51 -0.98
N LEU A 132 -4.21 1.66 0.04
CA LEU A 132 -4.06 2.05 1.45
C LEU A 132 -2.94 3.08 1.66
N LEU A 133 -1.88 3.00 0.84
CA LEU A 133 -0.73 3.89 0.97
C LEU A 133 -1.05 5.37 0.69
N LEU A 134 -2.13 5.68 -0.04
CA LEU A 134 -2.58 7.06 -0.21
C LEU A 134 -3.24 7.64 1.06
N ASP A 135 -3.83 6.81 1.92
CA ASP A 135 -4.51 7.27 3.15
C ASP A 135 -3.53 7.64 4.27
N LEU A 136 -2.27 7.21 4.17
CA LEU A 136 -1.20 7.56 5.11
C LEU A 136 -0.54 8.92 4.83
N LEU A 137 -0.85 9.53 3.68
CA LEU A 137 -0.22 10.78 3.22
C LEU A 137 -1.12 12.02 3.36
N ASP A 138 -2.40 11.82 3.69
CA ASP A 138 -3.39 12.87 3.99
C ASP A 138 -3.52 13.09 5.52
#